data_AF-A0A953QTI0-F1
#
_entry.id   AF-A0A953QTI0-F1
#
_cell.length_a   1.000
_cell.length_b   1.000
_cell.length_c   1.000
_cell.angle_alpha   90.00
_cell.angle_beta   90.00
_cell.angle_gamma   90.00
#
_symmetry.space_group_name_H-M   'P 1'
#
loop_
_entity.id
_entity.type
_entity.pdbx_description
1 polymer ?
#
loop_
_entity_poly.entity_id
_entity_poly.type
_entity_poly.pdbx_seq_one_letter_code
_entity_poly.pdbx_strand_id
1 'polypeptide(L)'
;MAENDASKTGEWTDTRETYFWYDRGPFQAKYDLEKLTGTLLELDRSSEDKLVYRGSSVVGVTKRALELRFEAVLPRAPYVRKPPTELREYRNLFFLRAETSAPRQWETEEDVKAAAARAFGYWTLRLPCGSQQIAWADASRPFYEQQAKEAIEQEMELASRVEDPNPIIALQKQVLVALRDGKSFRTSHKEGGTRLYFNGKTFLKEEFGEQESVPEFATDQEMIDCIRQFYDWDSRKESYPHKPAELEVWKYIQGQLRG
;
A
#
# COMPACT_ATOMS: atom_id res chain seq x y z
N MET A 1 -11.84 36.35 -23.76
CA MET A 1 -12.32 35.05 -24.27
C MET A 1 -11.21 34.05 -24.01
N ALA A 2 -11.33 33.25 -22.95
CA ALA A 2 -10.41 32.15 -22.72
C ALA A 2 -10.78 31.04 -23.70
N GLU A 3 -9.87 30.68 -24.61
CA GLU A 3 -9.98 29.46 -25.38
C GLU A 3 -10.09 28.30 -24.40
N ASN A 4 -11.27 27.68 -24.38
CA ASN A 4 -11.54 26.48 -23.62
C ASN A 4 -10.82 25.35 -24.34
N ASP A 5 -9.53 25.20 -24.03
CA ASP A 5 -8.63 24.21 -24.62
C ASP A 5 -9.05 22.82 -24.16
N ALA A 6 -10.02 22.24 -24.88
CA ALA A 6 -10.57 20.91 -24.64
C ALA A 6 -9.50 19.79 -24.70
N SER A 7 -8.26 20.11 -25.07
CA SER A 7 -7.12 19.19 -24.99
C SER A 7 -6.64 18.91 -23.55
N LYS A 8 -6.98 19.78 -22.58
CA LYS A 8 -6.51 19.69 -21.18
C LYS A 8 -7.46 18.95 -20.24
N THR A 9 -8.60 18.48 -20.70
CA THR A 9 -9.55 17.72 -19.87
C THR A 9 -9.29 16.21 -20.00
N GLY A 10 -9.32 15.51 -18.85
CA GLY A 10 -9.11 14.06 -18.77
C GLY A 10 -7.79 13.66 -18.12
N GLU A 11 -7.52 12.35 -18.14
CA GLU A 11 -6.29 11.74 -17.60
C GLU A 11 -5.53 11.03 -18.73
N TRP A 12 -4.21 11.10 -18.68
CA TRP A 12 -3.35 10.13 -19.38
C TRP A 12 -3.33 8.84 -18.57
N THR A 13 -3.32 7.70 -19.25
CA THR A 13 -3.28 6.37 -18.61
C THR A 13 -2.23 5.50 -19.30
N ASP A 14 -1.50 4.71 -18.52
CA ASP A 14 -0.59 3.66 -18.99
C ASP A 14 -0.82 2.39 -18.17
N THR A 15 -1.05 1.27 -18.84
CA THR A 15 -1.29 -0.03 -18.21
C THR A 15 -0.16 -0.98 -18.54
N ARG A 16 0.38 -1.63 -17.52
CA ARG A 16 1.48 -2.60 -17.64
C ARG A 16 1.17 -3.86 -16.89
N GLU A 17 1.58 -4.98 -17.46
CA GLU A 17 1.19 -6.30 -16.99
C GLU A 17 2.37 -7.27 -17.07
N THR A 18 2.46 -8.18 -16.11
CA THR A 18 3.46 -9.25 -16.14
C THR A 18 3.00 -10.47 -15.35
N TYR A 19 3.60 -11.62 -15.67
CA TYR A 19 3.53 -12.81 -14.85
C TYR A 19 4.86 -13.00 -14.11
N PHE A 20 4.79 -13.41 -12.86
CA PHE A 20 5.98 -13.73 -12.07
C PHE A 20 5.76 -14.96 -11.21
N TRP A 21 6.84 -15.68 -10.97
CA TRP A 21 6.84 -16.83 -10.09
C TRP A 21 7.04 -16.39 -8.64
N TYR A 22 6.49 -17.13 -7.69
CA TYR A 22 6.81 -16.91 -6.29
C TYR A 22 6.80 -18.25 -5.55
N ASP A 23 7.75 -18.41 -4.63
CA ASP A 23 7.90 -19.67 -3.90
C ASP A 23 7.01 -19.71 -2.65
N ARG A 24 6.51 -18.55 -2.20
CA ARG A 24 5.66 -18.44 -1.00
C ARG A 24 4.18 -18.27 -1.38
N GLY A 25 3.30 -18.56 -0.42
CA GLY A 25 1.85 -18.51 -0.64
C GLY A 25 1.30 -17.10 -0.93
N PRO A 26 0.03 -17.00 -1.36
CA PRO A 26 -0.56 -15.74 -1.82
C PRO A 26 -0.53 -14.61 -0.80
N PHE A 27 -0.79 -14.90 0.48
CA PHE A 27 -0.72 -13.91 1.56
C PHE A 27 0.65 -13.24 1.66
N GLN A 28 1.71 -14.04 1.51
CA GLN A 28 3.08 -13.56 1.56
C GLN A 28 3.53 -12.92 0.23
N ALA A 29 3.03 -13.39 -0.92
CA ALA A 29 3.30 -12.76 -2.21
C ALA A 29 2.68 -11.36 -2.29
N LYS A 30 1.42 -11.22 -1.82
CA LYS A 30 0.76 -9.94 -1.57
C LYS A 30 1.67 -9.07 -0.72
N TYR A 31 2.08 -9.60 0.44
CA TYR A 31 2.96 -8.87 1.33
C TYR A 31 4.19 -8.29 0.63
N ASP A 32 5.01 -9.15 0.03
CA ASP A 32 6.28 -8.72 -0.56
C ASP A 32 6.08 -7.76 -1.75
N LEU A 33 4.93 -7.82 -2.44
CA LEU A 33 4.58 -6.87 -3.48
C LEU A 33 4.24 -5.47 -2.93
N GLU A 34 3.48 -5.35 -1.85
CA GLU A 34 3.21 -3.99 -1.32
C GLU A 34 4.48 -3.37 -0.71
N LYS A 35 5.45 -4.18 -0.24
CA LYS A 35 6.78 -3.70 0.16
C LYS A 35 7.51 -3.07 -1.01
N LEU A 36 7.45 -3.76 -2.14
CA LEU A 36 8.14 -3.38 -3.36
C LEU A 36 7.52 -2.13 -4.00
N THR A 37 6.20 -1.98 -3.91
CA THR A 37 5.42 -0.97 -4.62
C THR A 37 4.98 0.20 -3.75
N GLY A 38 4.99 0.04 -2.43
CA GLY A 38 4.47 1.01 -1.46
C GLY A 38 2.96 1.21 -1.56
N THR A 39 2.21 0.21 -2.02
CA THR A 39 0.76 0.32 -2.27
C THR A 39 0.03 -0.83 -1.59
N LEU A 40 -0.78 -0.50 -0.57
CA LEU A 40 -1.57 -1.48 0.17
C LEU A 40 -2.60 -2.17 -0.74
N LEU A 41 -2.69 -3.48 -0.65
CA LEU A 41 -3.65 -4.26 -1.43
C LEU A 41 -4.70 -4.87 -0.50
N GLU A 42 -5.95 -4.78 -0.92
CA GLU A 42 -7.09 -5.37 -0.24
C GLU A 42 -7.63 -6.52 -1.07
N LEU A 43 -8.15 -7.54 -0.37
CA LEU A 43 -8.82 -8.65 -1.02
C LEU A 43 -10.05 -8.15 -1.76
N ASP A 44 -10.08 -8.35 -3.07
CA ASP A 44 -11.25 -8.05 -3.88
C ASP A 44 -12.29 -9.16 -3.75
N ARG A 45 -13.28 -8.92 -2.88
CA ARG A 45 -14.38 -9.86 -2.60
C ARG A 45 -15.39 -9.98 -3.75
N SER A 46 -15.29 -9.16 -4.79
CA SER A 46 -16.14 -9.28 -5.97
C SER A 46 -15.65 -10.34 -6.96
N SER A 47 -14.41 -10.83 -6.81
CA SER A 47 -13.88 -11.91 -7.64
C SER A 47 -14.26 -13.27 -7.05
N GLU A 48 -15.16 -13.99 -7.72
CA GLU A 48 -15.64 -15.32 -7.26
C GLU A 48 -14.68 -16.45 -7.65
N ASP A 49 -13.97 -16.32 -8.77
CA ASP A 49 -13.18 -17.40 -9.36
C ASP A 49 -11.69 -17.34 -9.02
N LYS A 50 -11.18 -16.15 -8.63
CA LYS A 50 -9.75 -15.94 -8.41
C LYS A 50 -9.46 -15.13 -7.17
N LEU A 51 -8.34 -15.45 -6.53
CA LEU A 51 -7.83 -14.64 -5.44
C LEU A 51 -7.16 -13.39 -6.03
N VAL A 52 -7.88 -12.28 -5.94
CA VAL A 52 -7.48 -10.96 -6.48
C VAL A 52 -7.27 -9.99 -5.32
N TYR A 53 -6.17 -9.25 -5.39
CA TYR A 53 -5.85 -8.17 -4.49
C TYR A 53 -5.73 -6.86 -5.26
N ARG A 54 -6.35 -5.78 -4.77
CA ARG A 54 -6.35 -4.47 -5.43
C ARG A 54 -5.96 -3.36 -4.47
N GLY A 55 -5.26 -2.37 -4.98
CA GLY A 55 -4.84 -1.22 -4.20
C GLY A 55 -4.61 -0.01 -5.07
N SER A 56 -4.57 1.15 -4.45
CA SER A 56 -4.18 2.38 -5.14
C SER A 56 -3.31 3.26 -4.27
N SER A 57 -2.42 4.01 -4.90
CA SER A 57 -1.57 5.01 -4.28
C SER A 57 -1.51 6.27 -5.12
N VAL A 58 -1.20 7.39 -4.48
CA VAL A 58 -1.04 8.70 -5.15
C VAL A 58 0.34 9.24 -4.79
N VAL A 59 1.11 9.63 -5.81
CA VAL A 59 2.43 10.24 -5.66
C VAL A 59 2.45 11.53 -6.49
N GLY A 60 2.38 12.68 -5.81
CA GLY A 60 2.15 13.96 -6.48
C GLY A 60 0.78 13.98 -7.18
N VAL A 61 0.77 14.32 -8.47
CA VAL A 61 -0.45 14.30 -9.31
C VAL A 61 -0.71 12.94 -9.97
N THR A 62 0.19 11.98 -9.81
CA THR A 62 0.11 10.66 -10.44
C THR A 62 -0.60 9.67 -9.50
N LYS A 63 -1.64 9.02 -10.01
CA LYS A 63 -2.33 7.90 -9.36
C LYS A 63 -1.77 6.59 -9.91
N ARG A 64 -1.68 5.58 -9.06
CA ARG A 64 -1.34 4.21 -9.45
C ARG A 64 -2.37 3.26 -8.86
N ALA A 65 -2.96 2.42 -9.69
CA ALA A 65 -3.78 1.30 -9.27
C ALA A 65 -3.02 -0.01 -9.55
N LEU A 66 -2.99 -0.91 -8.57
CA LEU A 66 -2.35 -2.21 -8.69
C LEU A 66 -3.39 -3.31 -8.54
N GLU A 67 -3.21 -4.35 -9.33
CA GLU A 67 -3.92 -5.62 -9.20
C GLU A 67 -2.90 -6.75 -9.14
N LEU A 68 -2.92 -7.51 -8.04
CA LEU A 68 -2.21 -8.76 -7.90
C LEU A 68 -3.22 -9.90 -7.95
N ARG A 69 -2.97 -10.89 -8.79
CA ARG A 69 -3.83 -12.05 -8.91
C ARG A 69 -3.03 -13.32 -8.78
N PHE A 70 -3.49 -14.22 -7.93
CA PHE A 70 -2.97 -15.58 -7.87
C PHE A 70 -3.56 -16.37 -9.05
N GLU A 71 -2.71 -16.84 -9.95
CA GLU A 71 -3.16 -17.41 -11.23
C GLU A 71 -3.15 -18.94 -11.23
N ALA A 72 -2.10 -19.55 -10.69
CA ALA A 72 -1.95 -21.00 -10.71
C ALA A 72 -0.88 -21.50 -9.75
N VAL A 73 -0.93 -22.81 -9.47
CA VAL A 73 0.12 -23.55 -8.79
C VAL A 73 0.66 -24.58 -9.77
N LEU A 74 1.91 -24.43 -10.20
CA LEU A 74 2.51 -25.26 -11.25
C LEU A 74 3.71 -26.03 -10.73
N PRO A 75 3.97 -27.25 -11.23
CA PRO A 75 5.16 -28.01 -10.88
C PRO A 75 6.44 -27.20 -11.17
N ARG A 76 7.44 -27.33 -10.31
CA ARG A 76 8.79 -26.83 -10.59
C ARG A 76 9.37 -27.64 -11.77
N ALA A 77 9.52 -27.00 -12.94
CA ALA A 77 10.03 -27.67 -14.13
C ALA A 77 11.53 -28.06 -14.00
N PRO A 78 11.97 -29.21 -14.57
CA PRO A 78 11.20 -30.39 -14.95
C PRO A 78 11.62 -31.60 -14.09
N TYR A 79 10.78 -32.02 -13.14
CA TYR A 79 10.95 -33.34 -12.53
C TYR A 79 10.52 -34.43 -13.52
N VAL A 80 11.50 -34.91 -14.27
CA VAL A 80 11.42 -36.09 -15.12
C VAL A 80 11.33 -37.33 -14.21
N ARG A 81 10.11 -37.86 -13.99
CA ARG A 81 9.73 -39.29 -13.89
C ARG A 81 8.49 -39.58 -13.04
N LYS A 82 8.03 -38.68 -12.17
CA LYS A 82 6.85 -38.90 -11.31
C LYS A 82 6.04 -37.60 -11.15
N PRO A 83 4.70 -37.68 -11.10
CA PRO A 83 3.87 -36.53 -10.77
C PRO A 83 4.21 -36.02 -9.36
N PRO A 84 4.26 -34.70 -9.12
CA PRO A 84 4.53 -34.15 -7.80
C PRO A 84 3.45 -34.58 -6.81
N THR A 85 3.84 -34.87 -5.58
CA THR A 85 2.92 -35.28 -4.51
C THR A 85 2.89 -34.32 -3.33
N GLU A 86 3.84 -33.39 -3.26
CA GLU A 86 3.99 -32.47 -2.12
C GLU A 86 4.05 -31.00 -2.57
N LEU A 87 3.51 -30.10 -1.76
CA LEU A 87 3.41 -28.67 -2.08
C LEU A 87 4.78 -28.01 -2.40
N ARG A 88 5.87 -28.46 -1.76
CA ARG A 88 7.23 -27.94 -1.99
C ARG A 88 7.76 -28.16 -3.42
N GLU A 89 7.15 -29.08 -4.15
CA GLU A 89 7.50 -29.41 -5.54
C GLU A 89 6.80 -28.47 -6.54
N TYR A 90 5.93 -27.58 -6.06
CA TYR A 90 5.23 -26.59 -6.85
C TYR A 90 5.82 -25.19 -6.69
N ARG A 91 5.42 -24.30 -7.59
CA ARG A 91 5.62 -22.86 -7.58
C ARG A 91 4.31 -22.16 -7.85
N ASN A 92 4.17 -20.99 -7.25
CA ASN A 92 3.00 -20.16 -7.41
C ASN A 92 3.24 -19.20 -8.56
N LEU A 93 2.26 -19.08 -9.44
CA LEU A 93 2.24 -18.11 -10.52
C LEU A 93 1.30 -16.97 -10.14
N PHE A 94 1.80 -15.75 -10.29
CA PHE A 94 1.04 -14.54 -10.06
C PHE A 94 1.02 -13.67 -11.30
N PHE A 95 -0.06 -12.92 -11.45
CA PHE A 95 -0.21 -11.85 -12.42
C PHE A 95 -0.21 -10.52 -11.68
N LEU A 96 0.59 -9.57 -12.17
CA LEU A 96 0.64 -8.20 -11.70
C LEU A 96 0.22 -7.27 -12.83
N ARG A 97 -0.81 -6.47 -12.58
CA ARG A 97 -1.19 -5.32 -13.42
C ARG A 97 -1.00 -4.03 -12.64
N ALA A 98 -0.41 -3.04 -13.28
CA ALA A 98 -0.27 -1.69 -12.78
C ALA A 98 -0.85 -0.72 -13.81
N GLU A 99 -1.78 0.12 -13.36
CA GLU A 99 -2.35 1.20 -14.13
C GLU A 99 -1.89 2.52 -13.51
N THR A 100 -1.23 3.36 -14.30
CA THR A 100 -0.77 4.68 -13.87
C THR A 100 -1.62 5.73 -14.58
N SER A 101 -2.14 6.70 -13.85
CA SER A 101 -2.88 7.83 -14.44
C SER A 101 -2.43 9.17 -13.89
N ALA A 102 -2.51 10.21 -14.71
CA ALA A 102 -2.29 11.60 -14.27
C ALA A 102 -3.14 12.58 -15.08
N PRO A 103 -3.56 13.72 -14.51
CA PRO A 103 -4.35 14.72 -15.24
C PRO A 103 -3.54 15.34 -16.39
N ARG A 104 -4.17 15.49 -17.57
CA ARG A 104 -3.54 16.11 -18.76
C ARG A 104 -3.12 17.56 -18.57
N GLN A 105 -3.66 18.22 -17.55
CA GLN A 105 -3.33 19.60 -17.20
C GLN A 105 -1.90 19.75 -16.66
N TRP A 106 -1.36 18.71 -16.01
CA TRP A 106 -0.11 18.78 -15.25
C TRP A 106 1.02 17.95 -15.84
N GLU A 107 0.69 16.92 -16.61
CA GLU A 107 1.65 15.94 -17.13
C GLU A 107 1.46 15.71 -18.63
N THR A 108 2.56 15.41 -19.34
CA THR A 108 2.49 14.94 -20.71
C THR A 108 2.24 13.42 -20.76
N GLU A 109 1.70 12.92 -21.87
CA GLU A 109 1.52 11.47 -22.04
C GLU A 109 2.86 10.72 -21.97
N GLU A 110 3.92 11.33 -22.50
CA GLU A 110 5.28 10.76 -22.50
C GLU A 110 5.84 10.66 -21.08
N ASP A 111 5.62 11.67 -20.23
CA ASP A 111 6.07 11.67 -18.84
C ASP A 111 5.35 10.58 -18.02
N VAL A 112 4.03 10.43 -18.22
CA VAL A 112 3.24 9.37 -17.56
C VAL A 112 3.73 7.99 -17.98
N LYS A 113 3.92 7.76 -19.29
CA LYS A 113 4.45 6.48 -19.81
C LYS A 113 5.86 6.20 -19.30
N ALA A 114 6.73 7.21 -19.24
CA ALA A 114 8.09 7.06 -18.74
C ALA A 114 8.12 6.77 -17.23
N ALA A 115 7.29 7.45 -16.44
CA ALA A 115 7.15 7.21 -15.01
C ALA A 115 6.60 5.81 -14.72
N ALA A 116 5.54 5.40 -15.44
CA ALA A 116 4.98 4.05 -15.37
C ALA A 116 6.02 2.99 -15.74
N ALA A 117 6.79 3.22 -16.82
CA ALA A 117 7.87 2.33 -17.24
C ALA A 117 8.96 2.16 -16.18
N ARG A 118 9.42 3.27 -15.59
CA ARG A 118 10.46 3.24 -14.55
C ARG A 118 9.99 2.50 -13.30
N ALA A 119 8.80 2.81 -12.81
CA ALA A 119 8.23 2.16 -11.63
C ALA A 119 8.03 0.66 -11.87
N PHE A 120 7.34 0.30 -12.97
CA PHE A 120 7.07 -1.09 -13.30
C PHE A 120 8.34 -1.88 -13.58
N GLY A 121 9.30 -1.31 -14.32
CA GLY A 121 10.60 -1.92 -14.58
C GLY A 121 11.40 -2.17 -13.30
N TYR A 122 11.38 -1.24 -12.35
CA TYR A 122 12.01 -1.45 -11.05
C TYR A 122 11.37 -2.63 -10.28
N TRP A 123 10.05 -2.77 -10.34
CA TRP A 123 9.35 -3.88 -9.69
C TRP A 123 9.66 -5.22 -10.37
N THR A 124 9.59 -5.30 -11.69
CA THR A 124 9.84 -6.53 -12.44
C THR A 124 11.29 -6.99 -12.39
N LEU A 125 12.25 -6.11 -12.09
CA LEU A 125 13.63 -6.50 -11.80
C LEU A 125 13.77 -7.27 -10.46
N ARG A 126 12.82 -7.08 -9.53
CA ARG A 126 12.84 -7.69 -8.19
C ARG A 126 11.86 -8.85 -8.06
N LEU A 127 10.92 -8.97 -8.99
CA LEU A 127 10.06 -10.14 -9.14
C LEU A 127 10.74 -11.12 -10.09
N PRO A 128 10.73 -12.44 -9.83
CA PRO A 128 11.30 -13.40 -10.75
C PRO A 128 10.28 -13.63 -11.89
N CYS A 129 10.18 -12.63 -12.76
CA CYS A 129 9.36 -12.64 -13.95
C CYS A 129 9.82 -13.78 -14.87
N GLY A 130 8.87 -14.63 -15.26
CA GLY A 130 9.17 -15.75 -16.14
C GLY A 130 9.33 -15.29 -17.58
N SER A 131 10.48 -15.57 -18.20
CA SER A 131 10.59 -15.63 -19.66
C SER A 131 10.12 -16.98 -20.22
N GLN A 132 9.75 -17.91 -19.34
CA GLN A 132 9.37 -19.28 -19.69
C GLN A 132 7.89 -19.36 -20.05
N GLN A 133 7.59 -20.17 -21.07
CA GLN A 133 6.23 -20.52 -21.44
C GLN A 133 5.52 -21.20 -20.26
N ILE A 134 4.36 -20.68 -19.88
CA ILE A 134 3.56 -21.22 -18.78
C ILE A 134 2.83 -22.48 -19.28
N ALA A 135 3.14 -23.63 -18.69
CA ALA A 135 2.51 -24.90 -18.99
C ALA A 135 1.17 -25.05 -18.25
N TRP A 136 0.16 -24.29 -18.65
CA TRP A 136 -1.16 -24.24 -17.98
C TRP A 136 -1.84 -25.62 -17.79
N ALA A 137 -1.55 -26.58 -18.68
CA ALA A 137 -2.08 -27.93 -18.57
C ALA A 137 -1.61 -28.67 -17.30
N ASP A 138 -0.48 -28.26 -16.73
CA ASP A 138 0.10 -28.87 -15.53
C ASP A 138 -0.34 -28.15 -14.23
N ALA A 139 -1.19 -27.13 -14.32
CA ALA A 139 -1.64 -26.37 -13.16
C ALA A 139 -2.47 -27.26 -12.22
N SER A 140 -2.09 -27.30 -10.94
CA SER A 140 -2.83 -28.04 -9.92
C SER A 140 -3.94 -27.20 -9.31
N ARG A 141 -5.18 -27.49 -9.70
CA ARG A 141 -6.38 -26.87 -9.11
C ARG A 141 -6.52 -27.14 -7.61
N PRO A 142 -6.33 -28.38 -7.10
CA PRO A 142 -6.44 -28.64 -5.66
C PRO A 142 -5.45 -27.82 -4.81
N PHE A 143 -4.19 -27.69 -5.23
CA PHE A 143 -3.21 -26.89 -4.49
C PHE A 143 -3.46 -25.39 -4.62
N TYR A 144 -4.01 -24.94 -5.74
CA TYR A 144 -4.48 -23.57 -5.90
C TYR A 144 -5.60 -23.26 -4.89
N GLU A 145 -6.65 -24.08 -4.85
CA GLU A 145 -7.80 -23.89 -3.96
C GLU A 145 -7.37 -23.93 -2.49
N GLN A 146 -6.48 -24.86 -2.12
CA GLN A 146 -5.92 -24.94 -0.77
C GLN A 146 -5.19 -23.63 -0.39
N GLN A 147 -4.25 -23.17 -1.22
CA GLN A 147 -3.47 -21.97 -0.90
C GLN A 147 -4.32 -20.68 -0.92
N ALA A 148 -5.32 -20.61 -1.80
CA ALA A 148 -6.25 -19.49 -1.82
C ALA A 148 -7.08 -19.43 -0.52
N LYS A 149 -7.60 -20.59 -0.08
CA LYS A 149 -8.33 -20.70 1.18
C LYS A 149 -7.47 -20.33 2.39
N GLU A 150 -6.27 -20.90 2.49
CA GLU A 150 -5.32 -20.60 3.58
C GLU A 150 -4.98 -19.11 3.64
N ALA A 151 -4.80 -18.44 2.49
CA ALA A 151 -4.53 -17.01 2.44
C ALA A 151 -5.72 -16.17 2.96
N ILE A 152 -6.95 -16.53 2.57
CA ILE A 152 -8.17 -15.85 3.05
C ILE A 152 -8.35 -16.07 4.57
N GLU A 153 -8.17 -17.30 5.05
CA GLU A 153 -8.30 -17.63 6.47
C GLU A 153 -7.27 -16.85 7.32
N GLN A 154 -6.01 -16.76 6.85
CA GLN A 154 -4.98 -15.94 7.51
C GLN A 154 -5.37 -14.46 7.57
N GLU A 155 -5.92 -13.88 6.49
CA GLU A 155 -6.40 -12.50 6.50
C GLU A 155 -7.55 -12.30 7.48
N MET A 156 -8.51 -13.22 7.50
CA MET A 156 -9.65 -13.15 8.42
C MET A 156 -9.22 -13.30 9.88
N GLU A 157 -8.30 -14.22 10.19
CA GLU A 157 -7.78 -14.39 11.54
C GLU A 157 -7.14 -13.10 12.02
N LEU A 158 -6.26 -12.50 11.20
CA LEU A 158 -5.58 -11.25 11.53
C LEU A 158 -6.56 -10.08 11.67
N ALA A 159 -7.54 -9.96 10.77
CA ALA A 159 -8.57 -8.93 10.85
C ALA A 159 -9.50 -9.08 12.08
N SER A 160 -9.67 -10.31 12.59
CA SER A 160 -10.54 -10.61 13.73
C SER A 160 -9.91 -10.36 15.10
N ARG A 161 -8.61 -10.04 15.17
CA ARG A 161 -7.92 -9.74 16.43
C ARG A 161 -8.45 -8.42 17.00
N VAL A 162 -9.32 -8.52 18.02
CA VAL A 162 -9.85 -7.37 18.77
C VAL A 162 -8.77 -6.82 19.70
N GLU A 163 -8.42 -5.55 19.53
CA GLU A 163 -7.49 -4.84 20.39
C GLU A 163 -8.20 -4.24 21.61
N ASP A 164 -7.56 -4.27 22.78
CA ASP A 164 -8.06 -3.53 23.94
C ASP A 164 -7.97 -2.02 23.65
N PRO A 165 -9.08 -1.25 23.69
CA PRO A 165 -9.04 0.18 23.41
C PRO A 165 -8.39 0.98 24.53
N ASN A 166 -8.31 0.48 25.77
CA ASN A 166 -7.86 1.28 26.92
C ASN A 166 -6.40 1.75 26.79
N PRO A 167 -5.43 0.88 26.41
CA PRO A 167 -4.05 1.31 26.18
C PRO A 167 -3.93 2.34 25.03
N ILE A 168 -4.73 2.18 23.97
CA ILE A 168 -4.75 3.11 22.83
C ILE A 168 -5.23 4.50 23.29
N ILE A 169 -6.36 4.56 23.99
CA ILE A 169 -6.93 5.79 24.53
C ILE A 169 -5.94 6.46 25.50
N ALA A 170 -5.25 5.68 26.33
CA ALA A 170 -4.24 6.20 27.24
C ALA A 170 -3.07 6.87 26.50
N LEU A 171 -2.56 6.26 25.42
CA LEU A 171 -1.51 6.85 24.59
C LEU A 171 -1.96 8.11 23.86
N GLN A 172 -3.17 8.11 23.30
CA GLN A 172 -3.76 9.29 22.66
C GLN A 172 -3.80 10.49 23.64
N LYS A 173 -4.27 10.25 24.87
CA LYS A 173 -4.27 11.28 25.92
C LYS A 173 -2.86 11.78 26.25
N GLN A 174 -1.88 10.88 26.36
CA GLN A 174 -0.49 11.26 26.62
C GLN A 174 0.11 12.10 25.48
N VAL A 175 -0.21 11.79 24.23
CA VAL A 175 0.21 12.58 23.06
C VAL A 175 -0.39 13.99 23.15
N LEU A 176 -1.70 14.12 23.41
CA LEU A 176 -2.35 15.43 23.53
C LEU A 176 -1.80 16.26 24.68
N VAL A 177 -1.54 15.65 25.83
CA VAL A 177 -0.88 16.33 26.97
C VAL A 177 0.50 16.83 26.55
N ALA A 178 1.31 15.99 25.92
CA ALA A 178 2.66 16.37 25.49
C ALA A 178 2.64 17.52 24.47
N LEU A 179 1.68 17.54 23.56
CA LEU A 179 1.50 18.66 22.62
C LEU A 179 1.12 19.96 23.36
N ARG A 180 0.23 19.88 24.36
CA ARG A 180 -0.12 21.03 25.22
C ARG A 180 1.06 21.54 26.02
N ASP A 181 1.98 20.67 26.40
CA ASP A 181 3.25 20.99 27.06
C ASP A 181 4.30 21.56 26.09
N GLY A 182 3.93 21.83 24.84
CA GLY A 182 4.78 22.49 23.86
C GLY A 182 5.54 21.56 22.92
N LYS A 183 5.37 20.23 23.04
CA LYS A 183 5.91 19.31 22.02
C LYS A 183 5.17 19.49 20.70
N SER A 184 5.79 19.00 19.62
CA SER A 184 5.20 19.02 18.29
C SER A 184 5.63 17.84 17.43
N PHE A 185 4.83 17.54 16.41
CA PHE A 185 5.26 16.73 15.29
C PHE A 185 5.71 17.67 14.17
N ARG A 186 6.79 17.31 13.46
CA ARG A 186 7.27 18.10 12.32
C ARG A 186 7.91 17.26 11.23
N THR A 187 7.59 17.59 9.99
CA THR A 187 8.29 17.16 8.78
C THR A 187 8.92 18.37 8.10
N SER A 188 9.99 18.15 7.34
CA SER A 188 10.60 19.19 6.51
C SER A 188 11.22 18.52 5.28
N HIS A 189 10.91 19.08 4.11
CA HIS A 189 11.50 18.73 2.81
C HIS A 189 11.80 20.02 2.03
N LYS A 190 12.38 19.88 0.84
CA LYS A 190 12.89 21.01 0.05
C LYS A 190 11.84 22.06 -0.32
N GLU A 191 10.58 21.66 -0.38
CA GLU A 191 9.44 22.47 -0.85
C GLU A 191 8.54 22.95 0.30
N GLY A 192 8.81 22.53 1.55
CA GLY A 192 7.95 22.85 2.67
C GLY A 192 7.99 21.85 3.81
N GLY A 193 6.96 21.88 4.63
CA GLY A 193 6.79 20.93 5.72
C GLY A 193 5.46 21.10 6.44
N THR A 194 5.22 20.22 7.39
CA THR A 194 4.04 20.25 8.24
C THR A 194 4.48 20.24 9.68
N ARG A 195 3.83 21.04 10.52
CA ARG A 195 3.98 21.05 11.96
C ARG A 195 2.63 20.88 12.64
N LEU A 196 2.54 19.96 13.59
CA LEU A 196 1.36 19.74 14.42
C LEU A 196 1.68 20.12 15.86
N TYR A 197 0.98 21.09 16.43
CA TYR A 197 1.31 21.63 17.76
C TYR A 197 0.12 22.29 18.46
N PHE A 198 0.28 22.62 19.74
CA PHE A 198 -0.68 23.42 20.51
C PHE A 198 -0.14 24.84 20.70
N ASN A 199 -0.93 25.87 20.39
CA ASN A 199 -0.49 27.26 20.49
C ASN A 199 -0.75 27.92 21.86
N GLY A 200 -1.17 27.13 22.85
CA GLY A 200 -1.61 27.60 24.17
C GLY A 200 -3.13 27.76 24.30
N LYS A 201 -3.86 27.74 23.18
CA LYS A 201 -5.33 27.82 23.16
C LYS A 201 -5.98 26.68 22.38
N THR A 202 -5.45 26.37 21.20
CA THR A 202 -6.01 25.36 20.29
C THR A 202 -4.90 24.55 19.62
N PHE A 203 -5.26 23.39 19.08
CA PHE A 203 -4.37 22.59 18.25
C PHE A 203 -4.36 23.12 16.82
N LEU A 204 -3.18 23.13 16.22
CA LEU A 204 -2.95 23.63 14.88
C LEU A 204 -2.20 22.60 14.05
N LYS A 205 -2.53 22.57 12.75
CA LYS A 205 -1.67 22.03 11.70
C LYS A 205 -1.14 23.23 10.91
N GLU A 206 0.16 23.45 10.92
CA GLU A 206 0.81 24.48 10.13
C GLU A 206 1.51 23.80 8.95
N GLU A 207 1.08 24.13 7.74
CA GLU A 207 1.76 23.77 6.50
C GLU A 207 2.49 25.03 6.01
N PHE A 208 3.78 24.89 5.70
CA PHE A 208 4.62 25.97 5.21
C PHE A 208 5.36 25.52 3.95
N GLY A 209 5.61 26.43 3.00
CA GLY A 209 6.17 26.11 1.69
C GLY A 209 5.38 26.73 0.55
N GLU A 210 5.05 25.94 -0.47
CA GLU A 210 4.30 26.41 -1.65
C GLU A 210 2.85 26.82 -1.36
N GLN A 211 2.20 26.13 -0.41
CA GLN A 211 0.87 26.47 0.08
C GLN A 211 0.91 26.56 1.59
N GLU A 212 0.80 27.79 2.10
CA GLU A 212 0.74 28.04 3.53
C GLU A 212 -0.69 27.87 4.03
N SER A 213 -0.86 27.05 5.06
CA SER A 213 -2.17 26.84 5.69
C SER A 213 -1.99 26.62 7.19
N VAL A 214 -2.92 27.14 7.99
CA VAL A 214 -2.92 26.91 9.44
C VAL A 214 -4.32 26.47 9.92
N PRO A 215 -4.81 25.27 9.53
CA PRO A 215 -6.05 24.73 10.09
C PRO A 215 -6.00 24.63 11.62
N GLU A 216 -7.05 25.14 12.27
CA GLU A 216 -7.30 24.95 13.69
C GLU A 216 -8.24 23.77 13.91
N PHE A 217 -7.99 22.97 14.95
CA PHE A 217 -8.88 21.87 15.34
C PHE A 217 -9.73 22.28 16.53
N ALA A 218 -11.04 22.07 16.44
CA ALA A 218 -11.99 22.44 17.48
C ALA A 218 -11.98 21.45 18.66
N THR A 219 -11.57 20.21 18.42
CA THR A 219 -11.61 19.14 19.42
C THR A 219 -10.33 18.32 19.48
N ASP A 220 -10.09 17.69 20.63
CA ASP A 220 -9.02 16.72 20.83
C ASP A 220 -9.12 15.55 19.86
N GLN A 221 -10.34 15.12 19.52
CA GLN A 221 -10.56 14.00 18.59
C GLN A 221 -10.13 14.35 17.17
N GLU A 222 -10.49 15.54 16.67
CA GLU A 222 -10.06 16.00 15.34
C GLU A 222 -8.53 16.03 15.22
N MET A 223 -7.85 16.45 16.30
CA MET A 223 -6.39 16.43 16.34
C MET A 223 -5.82 15.02 16.33
N ILE A 224 -6.42 14.09 17.09
CA ILE A 224 -6.04 12.67 17.11
C ILE A 224 -6.20 12.05 15.72
N ASP A 225 -7.32 12.30 15.05
CA ASP A 225 -7.58 11.79 13.70
C ASP A 225 -6.57 12.35 12.69
N CYS A 226 -6.25 13.64 12.81
CA CYS A 226 -5.22 14.29 11.98
C CYS A 226 -3.83 13.67 12.20
N ILE A 227 -3.40 13.47 13.45
CA ILE A 227 -2.11 12.83 13.77
C ILE A 227 -2.07 11.40 13.23
N ARG A 228 -3.18 10.67 13.37
CA ARG A 228 -3.28 9.28 12.89
C ARG A 228 -3.15 9.20 11.38
N GLN A 229 -3.75 10.13 10.66
CA GLN A 229 -3.63 10.26 9.21
C GLN A 229 -2.21 10.70 8.80
N PHE A 230 -1.63 11.66 9.52
CA PHE A 230 -0.28 12.17 9.28
C PHE A 230 0.79 11.08 9.34
N TYR A 231 0.63 10.11 10.25
CA TYR A 231 1.53 8.97 10.40
C TYR A 231 1.01 7.67 9.79
N ASP A 232 -0.06 7.68 8.98
CA ASP A 232 -0.67 6.44 8.50
C ASP A 232 0.31 5.57 7.70
N TRP A 233 1.08 6.22 6.82
CA TRP A 233 2.13 5.56 6.05
C TRP A 233 3.36 5.22 6.92
N ASP A 234 3.89 6.21 7.64
CA ASP A 234 5.16 6.09 8.35
C ASP A 234 5.11 5.09 9.51
N SER A 235 3.98 4.99 10.22
CA SER A 235 3.79 4.04 11.31
C SER A 235 3.69 2.58 10.85
N ARG A 236 3.51 2.35 9.55
CA ARG A 236 3.31 1.01 8.98
C ARG A 236 4.53 0.51 8.20
N LYS A 237 5.48 1.38 7.84
CA LYS A 237 6.59 1.04 6.91
C LYS A 237 7.50 -0.10 7.36
N GLU A 238 7.71 -0.26 8.68
CA GLU A 238 8.61 -1.28 9.24
C GLU A 238 7.88 -2.56 9.69
N SER A 239 6.58 -2.49 9.98
CA SER A 239 5.76 -3.59 10.52
C SER A 239 4.84 -4.26 9.49
N TYR A 240 4.85 -3.73 8.28
CA TYR A 240 4.20 -4.28 7.11
C TYR A 240 4.53 -5.79 6.95
N PRO A 241 3.61 -6.74 6.58
CA PRO A 241 2.27 -6.60 5.99
C PRO A 241 1.18 -6.37 7.02
N HIS A 242 1.53 -6.42 8.29
CA HIS A 242 0.54 -6.30 9.32
C HIS A 242 0.04 -4.86 9.27
N LYS A 243 -1.29 -4.67 9.32
CA LYS A 243 -1.79 -3.46 9.97
C LYS A 243 -1.22 -3.58 11.39
N PRO A 244 -0.16 -2.81 11.75
CA PRO A 244 0.32 -2.86 13.11
C PRO A 244 -0.88 -2.65 14.02
N ALA A 245 -0.94 -3.46 15.07
CA ALA A 245 -1.83 -3.24 16.18
C ALA A 245 -1.91 -1.72 16.42
N GLU A 246 -3.12 -1.17 16.46
CA GLU A 246 -3.32 0.26 16.62
C GLU A 246 -2.60 0.75 17.89
N LEU A 247 -2.45 -0.12 18.90
CA LEU A 247 -1.58 0.12 20.04
C LEU A 247 -0.12 0.41 19.66
N GLU A 248 0.49 -0.38 18.78
CA GLU A 248 1.86 -0.18 18.31
C GLU A 248 1.99 1.06 17.43
N VAL A 249 0.96 1.38 16.64
CA VAL A 249 0.88 2.65 15.89
C VAL A 249 0.99 3.83 16.85
N TRP A 250 0.18 3.84 17.91
CA TRP A 250 0.18 4.93 18.87
C TRP A 250 1.46 5.03 19.70
N LYS A 251 2.13 3.89 19.99
CA LYS A 251 3.48 3.90 20.59
C LYS A 251 4.50 4.53 19.65
N TYR A 252 4.46 4.18 18.37
CA TYR A 252 5.33 4.78 17.36
C TYR A 252 5.09 6.29 17.26
N ILE A 253 3.83 6.72 17.11
CA ILE A 253 3.43 8.13 17.06
C ILE A 253 3.96 8.87 18.28
N GLN A 254 3.74 8.34 19.49
CA GLN A 254 4.25 8.95 20.72
C GLN A 254 5.78 9.13 20.67
N GLY A 255 6.52 8.13 20.17
CA GLY A 255 7.97 8.20 19.99
C GLY A 255 8.45 9.27 18.99
N GLN A 256 7.57 9.78 18.12
CA GLN A 256 7.89 10.85 17.17
C GLN A 256 7.73 12.27 17.75
N LEU A 257 7.23 12.42 18.97
CA LEU A 257 7.07 13.73 19.61
C LEU A 257 8.43 14.41 19.80
N ARG A 258 8.55 15.67 19.36
CA ARG A 258 9.78 16.47 19.48
C ARG A 258 9.55 17.67 20.39
N GLY A 259 10.54 17.98 21.23
CA GLY A 259 10.65 19.21 22.02
C GLY A 259 11.61 20.20 21.37
#